data_AF-A0A5C8A4G9-F1
#
_entry.id   AF-A0A5C8A4G9-F1
#
_cell.length_a   1.000
_cell.length_b   1.000
_cell.length_c   1.000
_cell.angle_alpha   90.00
_cell.angle_beta   90.00
_cell.angle_gamma   90.00
#
_symmetry.space_group_name_H-M   'P 1'
#
loop_
_entity.id
_entity.type
_entity.pdbx_description
1 polymer ?
#
loop_
_entity_poly.entity_id
_entity_poly.type
_entity_poly.pdbx_seq_one_letter_code
_entity_poly.pdbx_strand_id
1 'polypeptide(L)'
;MLLRKIGIPAALLLLQACTPEDPKTSEPYKQLEEDQRRAVQSVAERDSTINELFGTFNRISENLRTIRAKQGGLVAPSAGNDGNADMEQRIMDDLTQIDALLEENKTLIAKLRGQAKGSAARITELERTIAELESTISAKDAEIDTLKEELSSANKSLATLIDMYRDKSQLADMQRGEMNAAHYLIGTLKELKEKGVLTKEGGVVGIGSVNKLNMTALPKEQFTTVDLTGTPEIVIGAKKAKLTTSHPDGSYRLEGGSKLVITDPEKFWSVSKYLVIEVER
;
A
#
# COMPACT_ATOMS: atom_id res chain seq x y z
N MET A 1 -100.62 -70.10 -61.31
CA MET A 1 -101.01 -71.51 -61.21
C MET A 1 -99.91 -72.21 -60.43
N LEU A 2 -100.23 -72.65 -59.19
CA LEU A 2 -99.61 -73.74 -58.38
C LEU A 2 -98.08 -73.74 -58.15
N LEU A 3 -97.47 -74.09 -57.01
CA LEU A 3 -97.81 -74.49 -55.63
C LEU A 3 -96.41 -74.48 -54.92
N ARG A 4 -96.18 -73.86 -53.75
CA ARG A 4 -96.43 -74.35 -52.37
C ARG A 4 -95.28 -75.19 -51.77
N LYS A 5 -95.05 -74.90 -50.48
CA LYS A 5 -94.42 -75.68 -49.37
C LYS A 5 -92.94 -75.40 -49.09
N ILE A 6 -92.43 -75.32 -47.85
CA ILE A 6 -92.88 -75.38 -46.44
C ILE A 6 -91.65 -74.94 -45.62
N GLY A 7 -91.80 -74.30 -44.44
CA GLY A 7 -90.79 -74.34 -43.37
C GLY A 7 -90.70 -73.07 -42.52
N ILE A 8 -91.13 -73.17 -41.26
CA ILE A 8 -91.03 -72.18 -40.16
C ILE A 8 -89.93 -72.71 -39.20
N PRO A 9 -89.33 -71.96 -38.24
CA PRO A 9 -88.93 -70.55 -38.11
C PRO A 9 -87.43 -70.42 -37.71
N ALA A 10 -86.83 -69.23 -37.73
CA ALA A 10 -85.73 -68.92 -36.80
C ALA A 10 -85.56 -67.41 -36.63
N ALA A 11 -85.49 -67.01 -35.36
CA ALA A 11 -85.23 -65.66 -34.91
C ALA A 11 -83.93 -65.10 -35.51
N LEU A 12 -84.04 -63.99 -36.21
CA LEU A 12 -82.90 -63.16 -36.61
C LEU A 12 -83.08 -61.78 -35.96
N LEU A 13 -82.83 -61.75 -34.65
CA LEU A 13 -82.61 -60.51 -33.92
C LEU A 13 -81.25 -59.98 -34.38
N LEU A 14 -81.31 -58.81 -35.02
CA LEU A 14 -80.21 -58.08 -35.62
C LEU A 14 -79.10 -57.83 -34.61
N LEU A 15 -77.95 -58.44 -34.86
CA LEU A 15 -76.63 -58.05 -34.37
C LEU A 15 -76.32 -56.63 -34.90
N GLN A 16 -76.62 -55.60 -34.11
CA GLN A 16 -75.97 -54.31 -34.25
C GLN A 16 -75.47 -53.86 -32.88
N ALA A 17 -74.16 -54.01 -32.66
CA ALA A 17 -73.29 -53.13 -31.85
C ALA A 17 -72.07 -53.93 -31.37
N CYS A 18 -71.07 -54.07 -32.23
CA CYS A 18 -69.67 -54.27 -31.83
C CYS A 18 -68.81 -53.92 -33.04
N THR A 19 -68.63 -52.62 -33.28
CA THR A 19 -67.45 -52.15 -33.99
C THR A 19 -66.26 -52.31 -33.05
N PRO A 20 -65.10 -52.81 -33.48
CA PRO A 20 -63.90 -52.81 -32.67
C PRO A 20 -63.45 -51.35 -32.53
N GLU A 21 -63.83 -50.70 -31.42
CA GLU A 21 -63.27 -49.41 -31.04
C GLU A 21 -61.77 -49.60 -30.78
N ASP A 22 -60.95 -48.89 -31.55
CA ASP A 22 -59.50 -48.92 -31.42
C ASP A 22 -59.15 -48.49 -29.98
N PRO A 23 -58.49 -49.32 -29.15
CA PRO A 23 -58.29 -49.04 -27.73
C PRO A 23 -57.61 -47.69 -27.46
N LYS A 24 -56.87 -47.15 -28.44
CA LYS A 24 -56.23 -45.83 -28.44
C LYS A 24 -57.20 -44.65 -28.53
N THR A 25 -58.44 -44.87 -28.97
CA THR A 25 -59.47 -43.83 -29.09
C THR A 25 -60.36 -43.71 -27.86
N SER A 26 -60.26 -44.67 -26.93
CA SER A 26 -61.02 -44.65 -25.68
C SER A 26 -60.60 -43.47 -24.78
N GLU A 27 -61.59 -42.83 -24.14
CA GLU A 27 -61.41 -41.73 -23.16
C GLU A 27 -60.27 -41.98 -22.14
N PRO A 28 -60.18 -43.17 -21.51
CA PRO A 28 -59.11 -43.46 -20.56
C PRO A 28 -57.71 -43.42 -21.18
N TYR A 29 -57.57 -43.84 -22.44
CA TYR A 29 -56.29 -43.87 -23.14
C TYR A 29 -55.78 -42.45 -23.45
N LYS A 30 -56.68 -41.54 -23.83
CA LYS A 30 -56.35 -40.12 -24.04
C LYS A 30 -55.93 -39.43 -22.75
N GLN A 31 -56.61 -39.72 -21.64
CA GLN A 31 -56.24 -39.18 -20.32
C GLN A 31 -54.85 -39.66 -19.88
N LEU A 32 -54.55 -40.95 -20.05
CA LEU A 32 -53.22 -41.52 -19.80
C LEU A 32 -52.12 -40.87 -20.65
N GLU A 33 -52.38 -40.57 -21.92
CA GLU A 33 -51.43 -39.88 -22.81
C GLU A 33 -51.21 -38.42 -22.41
N GLU A 34 -52.26 -37.71 -21.99
CA GLU A 34 -52.13 -36.36 -21.43
C GLU A 34 -51.35 -36.33 -20.12
N ASP A 35 -51.61 -37.27 -19.21
CA ASP A 35 -50.91 -37.39 -17.94
C ASP A 35 -49.44 -37.75 -18.14
N GLN A 36 -49.14 -38.66 -19.07
CA GLN A 36 -47.76 -38.96 -19.47
C GLN A 36 -47.07 -37.70 -20.01
N ARG A 37 -47.73 -36.93 -20.88
CA ARG A 37 -47.16 -35.69 -21.43
C ARG A 37 -46.90 -34.65 -20.35
N ARG A 38 -47.81 -34.48 -19.40
CA ARG A 38 -47.66 -33.57 -18.25
C ARG A 38 -46.51 -34.00 -17.33
N ALA A 39 -46.40 -35.31 -17.05
CA ALA A 39 -45.31 -35.85 -16.26
C ALA A 39 -43.95 -35.63 -16.93
N VAL A 40 -43.83 -35.88 -18.24
CA VAL A 40 -42.60 -35.65 -19.00
C VAL A 40 -42.21 -34.16 -19.00
N GLN A 41 -43.17 -33.25 -19.19
CA GLN A 41 -42.92 -31.80 -19.12
C GLN A 41 -42.44 -31.37 -17.72
N SER A 42 -43.11 -31.85 -16.66
CA SER A 42 -42.72 -31.53 -15.28
C SER A 42 -41.33 -32.06 -14.92
N VAL A 43 -40.94 -33.24 -15.41
CA VAL A 43 -39.59 -33.79 -15.24
C VAL A 43 -38.57 -32.95 -16.00
N ALA A 44 -38.84 -32.58 -17.25
CA ALA A 44 -37.95 -31.75 -18.05
C ALA A 44 -37.70 -30.36 -17.42
N GLU A 45 -38.74 -29.71 -16.90
CA GLU A 45 -38.64 -28.43 -16.18
C GLU A 45 -37.85 -28.55 -14.87
N ARG A 46 -38.02 -29.67 -14.15
CA ARG A 46 -37.25 -29.98 -12.95
C ARG A 46 -35.78 -30.20 -13.27
N ASP A 47 -35.48 -30.99 -14.31
CA ASP A 47 -34.11 -31.27 -14.74
C ASP A 47 -33.39 -29.98 -15.18
N SER A 48 -34.07 -29.09 -15.90
CA SER A 48 -33.48 -27.79 -16.27
C SER A 48 -33.21 -26.91 -15.06
N THR A 49 -34.13 -26.88 -14.09
CA THR A 49 -33.96 -26.10 -12.85
C THR A 49 -32.78 -26.63 -12.02
N ILE A 50 -32.67 -27.96 -11.91
CA ILE A 50 -31.58 -28.62 -11.19
C ILE A 50 -30.23 -28.30 -11.85
N ASN A 51 -30.14 -28.37 -13.18
CA ASN A 51 -28.91 -28.01 -13.89
C ASN A 51 -28.52 -26.55 -13.68
N GLU A 52 -29.49 -25.63 -13.64
CA GLU A 52 -29.22 -24.22 -13.39
C GLU A 52 -28.75 -23.96 -11.94
N LEU A 53 -29.34 -24.65 -10.96
CA LEU A 53 -28.89 -24.63 -9.56
C LEU A 53 -27.44 -25.09 -9.43
N PHE A 54 -27.09 -26.24 -10.04
CA PHE A 54 -25.72 -26.75 -10.04
C PHE A 54 -24.75 -25.81 -10.75
N GLY A 55 -25.15 -25.20 -11.87
CA GLY A 55 -24.35 -24.19 -12.56
C GLY A 55 -24.05 -22.99 -11.67
N THR A 56 -25.07 -22.49 -10.95
CA THR A 56 -24.93 -21.36 -10.02
C THR A 56 -24.02 -21.74 -8.85
N PHE A 57 -24.19 -22.92 -8.27
CA PHE A 57 -23.34 -23.43 -7.19
C PHE A 57 -21.87 -23.58 -7.59
N ASN A 58 -21.61 -24.14 -8.78
CA ASN A 58 -20.25 -24.30 -9.30
C ASN A 58 -19.56 -22.94 -9.47
N ARG A 59 -20.30 -21.93 -9.95
CA ARG A 59 -19.76 -20.58 -10.12
C ARG A 59 -19.43 -19.92 -8.77
N ILE A 60 -20.31 -20.05 -7.78
CA ILE A 60 -20.03 -19.58 -6.40
C ILE A 60 -18.76 -20.26 -5.85
N SER A 61 -18.66 -21.59 -6.03
CA SER A 61 -17.52 -22.37 -5.54
C SER A 61 -16.20 -21.94 -6.20
N GLU A 62 -16.21 -21.66 -7.50
CA GLU A 62 -15.03 -21.18 -8.23
C GLU A 62 -14.62 -19.77 -7.79
N ASN A 63 -15.60 -18.88 -7.61
CA ASN A 63 -15.36 -17.54 -7.08
C ASN A 63 -14.74 -17.61 -5.67
N LEU A 64 -15.27 -18.46 -4.79
CA LEU A 64 -14.71 -18.66 -3.44
C LEU A 64 -13.29 -19.22 -3.45
N ARG A 65 -12.98 -20.14 -4.38
CA ARG A 65 -11.60 -20.63 -4.57
C ARG A 65 -10.68 -19.50 -5.02
N THR A 66 -11.13 -18.67 -5.95
CA THR A 66 -10.37 -17.52 -6.46
C THR A 66 -10.12 -16.49 -5.36
N ILE A 67 -11.15 -16.15 -4.57
CA ILE A 67 -11.03 -15.27 -3.40
C ILE A 67 -9.97 -15.81 -2.44
N ARG A 68 -10.03 -17.10 -2.10
CA ARG A 68 -9.07 -17.73 -1.19
C ARG A 68 -7.63 -17.68 -1.73
N ALA A 69 -7.44 -17.92 -3.02
CA ALA A 69 -6.13 -17.85 -3.65
C ALA A 69 -5.54 -16.43 -3.58
N LYS A 70 -6.35 -15.41 -3.88
CA LYS A 70 -5.95 -14.00 -3.78
C LYS A 70 -5.65 -13.60 -2.33
N GLN A 71 -6.52 -13.94 -1.39
CA GLN A 71 -6.28 -13.69 0.04
C GLN A 71 -4.98 -14.35 0.54
N GLY A 72 -4.68 -15.57 0.09
CA GLY A 72 -3.41 -16.22 0.41
C GLY A 72 -2.18 -15.47 -0.12
N GLY A 73 -2.30 -14.80 -1.27
CA GLY A 73 -1.27 -13.92 -1.83
C GLY A 73 -1.06 -12.64 -1.03
N LEU A 74 -2.08 -12.14 -0.33
CA LEU A 74 -1.96 -10.96 0.54
C LEU A 74 -1.13 -11.23 1.80
N VAL A 75 -1.17 -12.46 2.31
CA VAL A 75 -0.49 -12.87 3.56
C VAL A 75 0.95 -13.34 3.30
N ALA A 76 1.25 -13.80 2.09
CA ALA A 76 2.58 -14.27 1.72
C ALA A 76 3.43 -13.11 1.18
N PRO A 77 4.46 -12.62 1.93
CA PRO A 77 5.39 -11.66 1.35
C PRO A 77 6.08 -12.34 0.16
N SER A 78 5.92 -11.75 -1.02
CA SER A 78 6.66 -12.17 -2.19
C SER A 78 8.15 -12.08 -1.86
N ALA A 79 8.86 -13.20 -1.88
CA ALA A 79 10.31 -13.29 -1.62
C ALA A 79 11.16 -12.66 -2.75
N GLY A 80 10.61 -11.66 -3.45
CA GLY A 80 11.22 -10.94 -4.54
C GLY A 80 11.52 -9.51 -4.13
N ASN A 81 12.66 -9.00 -4.59
CA ASN A 81 13.22 -7.68 -4.33
C ASN A 81 12.43 -6.53 -5.01
N ASP A 82 11.11 -6.70 -5.20
CA ASP A 82 10.23 -5.69 -5.78
C ASP A 82 9.95 -4.62 -4.73
N GLY A 83 10.12 -3.34 -5.09
CA GLY A 83 9.98 -2.22 -4.17
C GLY A 83 8.58 -2.14 -3.54
N ASN A 84 8.49 -1.56 -2.33
CA ASN A 84 7.24 -1.43 -1.55
C ASN A 84 6.03 -0.89 -2.35
N ALA A 85 6.26 0.02 -3.31
CA ALA A 85 5.19 0.61 -4.11
C ALA A 85 4.48 -0.39 -5.04
N ASP A 86 5.22 -1.34 -5.61
CA ASP A 86 4.64 -2.37 -6.49
C ASP A 86 3.83 -3.41 -5.70
N MET A 87 4.22 -3.65 -4.44
CA MET A 87 3.49 -4.55 -3.54
C MET A 87 2.15 -3.93 -3.12
N GLU A 88 2.14 -2.64 -2.75
CA GLU A 88 0.92 -1.93 -2.36
C GLU A 88 -0.13 -1.94 -3.48
N GLN A 89 0.28 -1.61 -4.71
CA GLN A 89 -0.62 -1.59 -5.85
C GLN A 89 -1.21 -2.98 -6.13
N ARG A 90 -0.40 -4.04 -6.06
CA ARG A 90 -0.88 -5.43 -6.23
C ARG A 90 -1.91 -5.80 -5.17
N ILE A 91 -1.69 -5.43 -3.90
CA ILE A 91 -2.63 -5.68 -2.81
C ILE A 91 -3.96 -4.96 -3.07
N MET A 92 -3.94 -3.69 -3.49
CA MET A 92 -5.15 -2.93 -3.81
C MET A 92 -5.92 -3.53 -4.99
N ASP A 93 -5.22 -3.96 -6.02
CA ASP A 93 -5.82 -4.60 -7.20
C ASP A 93 -6.47 -5.94 -6.84
N ASP A 94 -5.84 -6.73 -5.97
CA ASP A 94 -6.38 -8.00 -5.48
C ASP A 94 -7.61 -7.79 -4.59
N LEU A 95 -7.60 -6.81 -3.68
CA LEU A 95 -8.77 -6.46 -2.86
C LEU A 95 -9.96 -6.03 -3.72
N THR A 96 -9.72 -5.22 -4.76
CA THR A 96 -10.76 -4.78 -5.69
C THR A 96 -11.37 -5.95 -6.46
N GLN A 97 -10.55 -6.92 -6.88
CA GLN A 97 -11.03 -8.12 -7.55
C GLN A 97 -11.81 -9.03 -6.59
N ILE A 98 -11.37 -9.15 -5.34
CA ILE A 98 -12.10 -9.91 -4.31
C ILE A 98 -13.47 -9.29 -4.06
N ASP A 99 -13.58 -7.95 -3.94
CA ASP A 99 -14.86 -7.26 -3.76
C ASP A 99 -15.84 -7.58 -4.89
N ALA A 100 -15.37 -7.53 -6.14
CA ALA A 100 -16.19 -7.85 -7.30
C ALA A 100 -16.71 -9.31 -7.26
N LEU A 101 -15.86 -10.26 -6.85
CA LEU A 101 -16.24 -11.67 -6.72
C LEU A 101 -17.21 -11.91 -5.55
N LEU A 102 -17.06 -11.18 -4.44
CA LEU A 102 -17.98 -11.23 -3.30
C LEU A 102 -19.36 -10.71 -3.70
N GLU A 103 -19.42 -9.60 -4.43
CA GLU A 103 -20.68 -9.02 -4.90
C GLU A 103 -21.38 -9.92 -5.94
N GLU A 104 -20.61 -10.51 -6.85
CA GLU A 104 -21.13 -11.54 -7.75
C GLU A 104 -21.71 -12.73 -6.97
N ASN A 105 -20.99 -13.22 -5.96
CA ASN A 105 -21.47 -14.32 -5.12
C ASN A 105 -22.76 -13.96 -4.35
N LYS A 106 -22.88 -12.75 -3.80
CA LYS A 106 -24.12 -12.27 -3.16
C LYS A 106 -25.30 -12.35 -4.14
N THR A 107 -25.09 -11.93 -5.39
CA THR A 107 -26.10 -12.00 -6.46
C THR A 107 -26.44 -13.44 -6.84
N LEU A 108 -25.44 -14.31 -6.99
CA LEU A 108 -25.64 -15.72 -7.33
C LEU A 108 -26.35 -16.48 -6.21
N ILE A 109 -26.05 -16.19 -4.95
CA ILE A 109 -26.73 -16.77 -3.79
C ILE A 109 -28.20 -16.32 -3.73
N ALA A 110 -28.49 -15.04 -3.98
CA ALA A 110 -29.86 -14.55 -4.07
C ALA A 110 -30.65 -15.27 -5.18
N LYS A 111 -30.02 -15.48 -6.34
CA LYS A 111 -30.58 -16.28 -7.44
C LYS A 111 -30.84 -17.73 -7.02
N LEU A 112 -29.83 -18.39 -6.44
CA LEU A 112 -29.90 -19.77 -5.95
C LEU A 112 -31.04 -19.94 -4.92
N ARG A 113 -31.22 -18.95 -4.04
CA ARG A 113 -32.32 -18.91 -3.05
C ARG A 113 -33.69 -18.74 -3.70
N GLY A 114 -33.80 -17.91 -4.74
CA GLY A 114 -35.03 -17.77 -5.52
C GLY A 114 -35.43 -19.08 -6.20
N GLN A 115 -34.46 -19.73 -6.85
CA GLN A 115 -34.66 -21.01 -7.54
C GLN A 115 -35.01 -22.14 -6.56
N ALA A 116 -34.33 -22.21 -5.40
CA ALA A 116 -34.61 -23.18 -4.35
C ALA A 116 -36.05 -23.08 -3.82
N LYS A 117 -36.57 -21.86 -3.63
CA LYS A 117 -37.96 -21.61 -3.17
C LYS A 117 -39.01 -21.98 -4.23
N GLY A 118 -38.68 -21.83 -5.51
CA GLY A 118 -39.58 -22.15 -6.63
C GLY A 118 -39.67 -23.65 -6.94
N SER A 119 -38.70 -24.45 -6.50
CA SER A 119 -38.72 -25.91 -6.63
C SER A 119 -39.82 -26.53 -5.76
N ALA A 120 -40.71 -27.33 -6.37
CA ALA A 120 -41.73 -28.10 -5.67
C ALA A 120 -41.15 -29.14 -4.68
N ALA A 121 -39.87 -29.49 -4.82
CA ALA A 121 -39.12 -30.21 -3.80
C ALA A 121 -38.45 -29.17 -2.89
N ARG A 122 -39.03 -28.91 -1.71
CA ARG A 122 -38.35 -28.18 -0.64
C ARG A 122 -37.22 -29.05 -0.11
N ILE A 123 -36.01 -28.86 -0.64
CA ILE A 123 -34.84 -29.60 -0.22
C ILE A 123 -34.23 -28.83 0.95
N THR A 124 -34.55 -29.23 2.19
CA THR A 124 -33.98 -28.64 3.42
C THR A 124 -32.45 -28.54 3.37
N GLU A 125 -31.79 -29.50 2.72
CA GLU A 125 -30.33 -29.51 2.54
C GLU A 125 -29.81 -28.37 1.65
N LEU A 126 -30.59 -27.98 0.62
CA LEU A 126 -30.25 -26.85 -0.26
C LEU A 126 -30.38 -25.53 0.50
N GLU A 127 -31.43 -25.38 1.32
CA GLU A 127 -31.59 -24.20 2.18
C GLU A 127 -30.46 -24.09 3.20
N ARG A 128 -30.04 -25.21 3.81
CA ARG A 128 -28.88 -25.27 4.71
C ARG A 128 -27.60 -24.82 4.00
N THR A 129 -27.37 -25.33 2.79
CA THR A 129 -26.19 -24.98 1.98
C THR A 129 -26.17 -23.50 1.60
N ILE A 130 -27.33 -22.93 1.21
CA ILE A 130 -27.47 -21.51 0.91
C ILE A 130 -27.13 -20.67 2.15
N ALA A 131 -27.65 -21.03 3.33
CA ALA A 131 -27.36 -20.31 4.56
C ALA A 131 -25.87 -20.35 4.93
N GLU A 132 -25.21 -21.49 4.69
CA GLU A 132 -23.77 -21.66 4.90
C GLU A 132 -22.94 -20.79 3.93
N LEU A 133 -23.36 -20.69 2.66
CA LEU A 133 -22.75 -19.80 1.67
C LEU A 133 -22.95 -18.33 2.03
N GLU A 134 -24.15 -17.92 2.45
CA GLU A 134 -24.45 -16.56 2.94
C GLU A 134 -23.53 -16.19 4.11
N SER A 135 -23.41 -17.10 5.09
CA SER A 135 -22.53 -16.90 6.25
C SER A 135 -21.05 -16.80 5.84
N THR A 136 -20.61 -17.65 4.91
CA THR A 136 -19.22 -17.65 4.43
C THR A 136 -18.88 -16.34 3.71
N ILE A 137 -19.76 -15.88 2.82
CA ILE A 137 -19.56 -14.61 2.10
C ILE A 137 -19.56 -13.43 3.06
N SER A 138 -20.48 -13.39 4.02
CA SER A 138 -20.51 -12.34 5.05
C SER A 138 -19.23 -12.28 5.88
N ALA A 139 -18.72 -13.45 6.30
CA ALA A 139 -17.44 -13.51 7.02
C ALA A 139 -16.26 -13.03 6.15
N LYS A 140 -16.26 -13.34 4.86
CA LYS A 140 -15.22 -12.90 3.92
C LYS A 140 -15.29 -11.40 3.64
N ASP A 141 -16.49 -10.84 3.53
CA ASP A 141 -16.74 -9.39 3.39
C ASP A 141 -16.09 -8.63 4.57
N ALA A 142 -16.39 -9.06 5.80
CA ALA A 142 -15.84 -8.44 7.01
C ALA A 142 -14.31 -8.57 7.14
N GLU A 143 -13.75 -9.71 6.73
CA GLU A 143 -12.30 -9.90 6.67
C GLU A 143 -11.64 -8.93 5.68
N ILE A 144 -12.25 -8.72 4.50
CA ILE A 144 -11.73 -7.82 3.47
C ILE A 144 -11.80 -6.36 3.91
N ASP A 145 -12.88 -5.96 4.58
CA ASP A 145 -12.99 -4.61 5.16
C ASP A 145 -11.90 -4.37 6.21
N THR A 146 -11.64 -5.36 7.08
CA THR A 146 -10.56 -5.28 8.07
C THR A 146 -9.19 -5.10 7.39
N LEU A 147 -8.90 -5.89 6.34
CA LEU A 147 -7.64 -5.80 5.59
C LEU A 147 -7.46 -4.43 4.91
N LYS A 148 -8.54 -3.82 4.41
CA LYS A 148 -8.51 -2.45 3.85
C LYS A 148 -8.18 -1.41 4.91
N GLU A 149 -8.76 -1.53 6.10
CA GLU A 149 -8.49 -0.63 7.22
C GLU A 149 -7.03 -0.73 7.68
N GLU A 150 -6.52 -1.96 7.83
CA GLU A 150 -5.13 -2.23 8.19
C GLU A 150 -4.15 -1.65 7.16
N LEU A 151 -4.40 -1.84 5.87
CA LEU A 151 -3.58 -1.29 4.79
C LEU A 151 -3.58 0.25 4.81
N SER A 152 -4.74 0.87 4.97
CA SER A 152 -4.87 2.34 5.07
C SER A 152 -4.11 2.89 6.28
N SER A 153 -4.20 2.20 7.42
CA SER A 153 -3.47 2.56 8.65
C SER A 153 -1.96 2.45 8.46
N ALA A 154 -1.49 1.34 7.88
CA ALA A 154 -0.08 1.11 7.59
C ALA A 154 0.49 2.19 6.66
N ASN A 155 -0.23 2.54 5.59
CA ASN A 155 0.16 3.59 4.65
C ASN A 155 0.30 4.96 5.32
N LYS A 156 -0.65 5.35 6.18
CA LYS A 156 -0.57 6.60 6.94
C LYS A 156 0.61 6.62 7.90
N SER A 157 0.86 5.50 8.57
CA SER A 157 2.01 5.33 9.47
C SER A 157 3.34 5.48 8.72
N LEU A 158 3.46 4.83 7.54
CA LEU A 158 4.64 4.92 6.70
C LEU A 158 4.89 6.36 6.21
N ALA A 159 3.85 7.05 5.72
CA ALA A 159 3.97 8.44 5.30
C ALA A 159 4.46 9.34 6.44
N THR A 160 3.88 9.18 7.63
CA THR A 160 4.30 9.91 8.85
C THR A 160 5.76 9.63 9.19
N LEU A 161 6.20 8.38 9.09
CA LEU A 161 7.58 7.99 9.38
C LEU A 161 8.57 8.60 8.38
N ILE A 162 8.21 8.66 7.10
CA ILE A 162 9.02 9.28 6.05
C ILE A 162 9.19 10.79 6.33
N ASP A 163 8.12 11.49 6.68
CA ASP A 163 8.18 12.91 6.99
C ASP A 163 9.01 13.18 8.25
N MET A 164 8.79 12.43 9.33
CA MET A 164 9.62 12.52 10.53
C MET A 164 11.11 12.25 10.25
N TYR A 165 11.41 11.31 9.36
CA TYR A 165 12.78 11.02 8.97
C TYR A 165 13.43 12.17 8.20
N ARG A 166 12.69 12.78 7.27
CA ARG A 166 13.15 13.97 6.53
C ARG A 166 13.44 15.13 7.47
N ASP A 167 12.53 15.44 8.38
CA ASP A 167 12.70 16.51 9.36
C ASP A 167 13.92 16.26 10.25
N LYS A 168 14.09 15.03 10.74
CA LYS A 168 15.27 14.65 11.53
C LYS A 168 16.56 14.74 10.74
N SER A 169 16.57 14.34 9.47
CA SER A 169 17.76 14.45 8.63
C SER A 169 18.15 15.91 8.42
N GLN A 170 17.18 16.76 8.10
CA GLN A 170 17.43 18.20 7.93
C GLN A 170 17.94 18.83 9.23
N LEU A 171 17.33 18.51 10.37
CA LEU A 171 17.78 18.99 11.67
C LEU A 171 19.21 18.52 11.98
N ALA A 172 19.53 17.25 11.71
CA ALA A 172 20.87 16.70 11.91
C ALA A 172 21.91 17.39 11.01
N ASP A 173 21.56 17.70 9.76
CA ASP A 173 22.44 18.40 8.84
C ASP A 173 22.66 19.86 9.24
N MET A 174 21.61 20.56 9.68
CA MET A 174 21.73 21.91 10.26
C MET A 174 22.62 21.91 11.48
N GLN A 175 22.38 21.00 12.43
CA GLN A 175 23.20 20.86 13.63
C GLN A 175 24.66 20.52 13.29
N ARG A 176 24.89 19.62 12.33
CA ARG A 176 26.24 19.31 11.85
C ARG A 176 26.90 20.55 11.26
N GLY A 177 26.19 21.34 10.47
CA GLY A 177 26.67 22.62 9.94
C GLY A 177 27.07 23.61 11.04
N GLU A 178 26.21 23.80 12.05
CA GLU A 178 26.50 24.68 13.19
C GLU A 178 27.68 24.18 14.04
N MET A 179 27.76 22.87 14.28
CA MET A 179 28.88 22.26 15.00
C MET A 179 30.19 22.39 14.23
N ASN A 180 30.15 22.37 12.90
CA ASN A 180 31.34 22.46 12.05
C ASN A 180 31.65 23.90 11.59
N ALA A 181 30.84 24.89 11.96
CA ALA A 181 31.13 26.28 11.66
C ALA A 181 32.32 26.78 12.47
N ALA A 182 33.32 27.31 11.78
CA ALA A 182 34.41 28.11 12.31
C ALA A 182 34.49 29.45 11.56
N HIS A 183 35.18 30.42 12.14
CA HIS A 183 35.20 31.80 11.65
C HIS A 183 36.61 32.33 11.63
N TYR A 184 37.04 32.96 10.52
CA TYR A 184 38.36 33.58 10.46
C TYR A 184 38.32 35.03 9.95
N LEU A 185 39.31 35.83 10.37
CA LEU A 185 39.51 37.19 9.90
C LEU A 185 41.00 37.48 9.71
N ILE A 186 41.33 38.09 8.58
CA ILE A 186 42.68 38.51 8.22
C ILE A 186 42.69 40.04 8.14
N GLY A 187 43.65 40.68 8.80
CA GLY A 187 43.77 42.13 8.75
C GLY A 187 45.08 42.64 9.35
N THR A 188 45.41 43.90 9.07
CA THR A 188 46.50 44.59 9.76
C THR A 188 46.11 44.90 11.20
N LEU A 189 47.10 45.10 12.06
CA LEU A 189 46.84 45.44 13.47
C LEU A 189 45.93 46.67 13.65
N LYS A 190 46.06 47.66 12.77
CA LYS A 190 45.25 48.87 12.78
C LYS A 190 43.80 48.55 12.42
N GLU A 191 43.58 47.82 11.33
CA GLU A 191 42.24 47.41 10.89
C GLU A 191 41.54 46.55 11.95
N LEU A 192 42.22 45.56 12.53
CA LEU A 192 41.64 44.67 13.55
C LEU A 192 41.25 45.42 14.84
N LYS A 193 41.96 46.50 15.17
CA LYS A 193 41.62 47.38 16.31
C LYS A 193 40.48 48.33 16.01
N GLU A 194 40.51 49.00 14.85
CA GLU A 194 39.43 49.89 14.41
C GLU A 194 38.10 49.14 14.29
N LYS A 195 38.19 47.89 13.83
CA LYS A 195 37.06 46.97 13.73
C LYS A 195 36.57 46.45 15.08
N GLY A 196 37.28 46.70 16.18
CA GLY A 196 36.91 46.24 17.53
C GLY A 196 37.15 44.75 17.77
N VAL A 197 37.85 44.06 16.87
CA VAL A 197 38.16 42.62 16.97
C VAL A 197 39.27 42.37 17.99
N LEU A 198 40.23 43.30 18.09
CA LEU A 198 41.31 43.27 19.07
C LEU A 198 41.18 44.42 20.06
N THR A 199 41.20 44.10 21.36
CA THR A 199 41.32 45.08 22.44
C THR A 199 42.70 45.03 23.07
N LYS A 200 43.14 46.15 23.65
CA LYS A 200 44.33 46.19 24.52
C LYS A 200 43.84 45.90 25.95
N GLU A 201 44.20 44.75 26.50
CA GLU A 201 43.95 44.44 27.91
C GLU A 201 45.27 44.13 28.63
N GLY A 202 45.51 44.85 29.72
CA GLY A 202 46.66 44.66 30.61
C GLY A 202 47.94 45.36 30.13
N GLY A 203 48.66 45.98 31.06
CA GLY A 203 49.96 46.64 30.84
C GLY A 203 49.89 48.17 30.94
N VAL A 204 50.77 48.75 31.75
CA VAL A 204 51.00 50.20 31.86
C VAL A 204 51.56 50.70 30.53
N VAL A 205 51.21 51.94 30.13
CA VAL A 205 51.68 52.62 28.92
C VAL A 205 53.18 52.38 28.71
N GLY A 206 53.54 51.54 27.73
CA GLY A 206 54.92 51.33 27.28
C GLY A 206 55.52 49.93 27.51
N ILE A 207 54.97 49.09 28.39
CA ILE A 207 55.55 47.75 28.67
C ILE A 207 54.45 46.70 28.77
N GLY A 208 54.43 45.76 27.82
CA GLY A 208 53.72 44.48 27.97
C GLY A 208 52.24 44.43 27.56
N SER A 209 51.71 45.43 26.84
CA SER A 209 50.34 45.34 26.31
C SER A 209 50.24 44.24 25.24
N VAL A 210 49.46 43.20 25.52
CA VAL A 210 49.15 42.12 24.57
C VAL A 210 47.80 42.40 23.94
N ASN A 211 47.71 42.33 22.60
CA ASN A 211 46.42 42.42 21.92
C ASN A 211 45.66 41.11 22.15
N LYS A 212 44.46 41.19 22.72
CA LYS A 212 43.58 40.03 22.93
C LYS A 212 42.32 40.16 22.08
N LEU A 213 41.74 39.01 21.75
CA LEU A 213 40.46 38.94 21.07
C LEU A 213 39.36 39.55 21.94
N ASN A 214 38.53 40.41 21.36
CA ASN A 214 37.38 41.00 22.06
C ASN A 214 36.26 39.97 22.22
N MET A 215 36.30 39.17 23.29
CA MET A 215 35.31 38.11 23.54
C MET A 215 33.93 38.66 23.94
N THR A 216 33.83 39.92 24.36
CA THR A 216 32.59 40.53 24.89
C THR A 216 31.71 41.14 23.79
N ALA A 217 32.33 41.69 22.73
CA ALA A 217 31.62 42.35 21.63
C ALA A 217 32.31 42.06 20.28
N LEU A 218 32.46 40.78 19.95
CA LEU A 218 33.08 40.36 18.70
C LEU A 218 32.17 40.71 17.51
N PRO A 219 32.63 41.48 16.50
CA PRO A 219 31.82 41.81 15.33
C PRO A 219 31.78 40.62 14.38
N LYS A 220 30.87 39.66 14.63
CA LYS A 220 30.77 38.39 13.90
C LYS A 220 30.66 38.57 12.38
N GLU A 221 30.02 39.64 11.93
CA GLU A 221 29.78 39.90 10.50
C GLU A 221 31.04 40.29 9.71
N GLN A 222 32.14 40.54 10.43
CA GLN A 222 33.42 40.81 9.80
C GLN A 222 34.24 39.54 9.59
N PHE A 223 33.82 38.41 10.17
CA PHE A 223 34.49 37.14 10.00
C PHE A 223 33.95 36.40 8.79
N THR A 224 34.84 35.68 8.11
CA THR A 224 34.46 34.72 7.08
C THR A 224 34.16 33.39 7.76
N THR A 225 32.94 32.89 7.58
CA THR A 225 32.53 31.57 8.06
C THR A 225 33.07 30.48 7.14
N VAL A 226 33.60 29.41 7.73
CA VAL A 226 34.15 28.25 7.05
C VAL A 226 33.67 26.97 7.71
N ASP A 227 33.57 25.90 6.93
CA ASP A 227 33.40 24.55 7.46
C ASP A 227 34.77 24.02 7.91
N LEU A 228 34.91 23.76 9.21
CA LEU A 228 36.15 23.25 9.78
C LEU A 228 36.55 21.87 9.26
N THR A 229 35.60 21.07 8.75
CA THR A 229 35.89 19.75 8.16
C THR A 229 36.30 19.83 6.69
N GLY A 230 35.90 20.91 5.99
CA GLY A 230 36.13 21.10 4.56
C GLY A 230 37.20 22.14 4.20
N THR A 231 37.81 22.81 5.17
CA THR A 231 38.76 23.92 4.95
C THR A 231 40.17 23.59 5.45
N PRO A 232 40.98 22.84 4.67
CA PRO A 232 42.33 22.47 5.07
C PRO A 232 43.34 23.61 4.95
N GLU A 233 43.03 24.66 4.16
CA GLU A 233 43.94 25.77 3.91
C GLU A 233 43.22 27.12 3.91
N ILE A 234 43.87 28.14 4.46
CA ILE A 234 43.42 29.54 4.43
C ILE A 234 44.49 30.38 3.74
N VAL A 235 44.15 30.97 2.59
CA VAL A 235 45.05 31.84 1.82
C VAL A 235 45.09 33.23 2.46
N ILE A 236 46.30 33.74 2.71
CA ILE A 236 46.53 35.01 3.41
C ILE A 236 47.06 36.09 2.46
N GLY A 237 48.05 35.75 1.63
CA GLY A 237 48.58 36.65 0.60
C GLY A 237 49.38 37.87 1.11
N ALA A 238 50.08 37.74 2.24
CA ALA A 238 50.91 38.80 2.83
C ALA A 238 52.42 38.46 2.83
N LYS A 239 53.29 39.43 3.14
CA LYS A 239 54.73 39.17 3.32
C LYS A 239 55.01 38.45 4.62
N LYS A 240 54.30 38.82 5.68
CA LYS A 240 54.34 38.18 6.99
C LYS A 240 52.93 38.08 7.56
N ALA A 241 52.66 36.98 8.22
CA ALA A 241 51.42 36.73 8.94
C ALA A 241 51.73 36.18 10.33
N LYS A 242 50.85 36.47 11.28
CA LYS A 242 50.93 35.98 12.65
C LYS A 242 49.52 35.71 13.17
N LEU A 243 49.32 34.56 13.81
CA LEU A 243 48.07 34.27 14.49
C LEU A 243 48.01 35.07 15.79
N THR A 244 46.92 35.80 15.99
CA THR A 244 46.65 36.55 17.22
C THR A 244 45.82 35.71 18.21
N THR A 245 45.08 34.71 17.71
CA THR A 245 44.33 33.74 18.52
C THR A 245 45.19 32.51 18.84
N SER A 246 44.89 31.86 19.97
CA SER A 246 45.62 30.68 20.43
C SER A 246 45.04 29.40 19.80
N HIS A 247 45.90 28.62 19.15
CA HIS A 247 45.56 27.32 18.56
C HIS A 247 46.67 26.33 18.91
N PRO A 248 46.36 25.05 19.20
CA PRO A 248 47.36 24.10 19.67
C PRO A 248 48.52 23.89 18.70
N ASP A 249 49.74 23.81 19.22
CA ASP A 249 50.91 23.51 18.40
C ASP A 249 50.79 22.12 17.73
N GLY A 250 51.30 22.04 16.50
CA GLY A 250 51.22 20.83 15.67
C GLY A 250 49.85 20.56 15.04
N SER A 251 48.85 21.42 15.25
CA SER A 251 47.56 21.35 14.54
C SER A 251 47.51 22.18 13.25
N TYR A 252 48.55 22.97 12.97
CA TYR A 252 48.68 23.78 11.77
C TYR A 252 50.14 24.07 11.40
N ARG A 253 50.35 24.55 10.19
CA ARG A 253 51.61 25.06 9.65
C ARG A 253 51.37 26.38 8.93
N LEU A 254 52.14 27.40 9.27
CA LEU A 254 52.09 28.68 8.58
C LEU A 254 53.22 28.77 7.54
N GLU A 255 52.87 28.94 6.26
CA GLU A 255 53.83 29.08 5.17
C GLU A 255 54.16 30.56 4.92
N GLY A 256 54.93 31.12 5.86
CA GLY A 256 55.31 32.54 5.84
C GLY A 256 54.09 33.45 5.98
N GLY A 257 53.91 34.40 5.05
CA GLY A 257 52.69 35.22 4.96
C GLY A 257 51.70 34.74 3.90
N SER A 258 51.97 33.63 3.20
CA SER A 258 51.22 33.24 2.01
C SER A 258 49.94 32.46 2.33
N LYS A 259 50.04 31.38 3.12
CA LYS A 259 48.91 30.53 3.52
C LYS A 259 49.09 29.88 4.89
N LEU A 260 47.97 29.52 5.50
CA LEU A 260 47.88 28.69 6.70
C LEU A 260 47.34 27.32 6.30
N VAL A 261 48.07 26.26 6.60
CA VAL A 261 47.66 24.87 6.38
C VAL A 261 47.25 24.26 7.71
N ILE A 262 46.00 23.83 7.83
CA ILE A 262 45.45 23.16 9.01
C ILE A 262 45.68 21.65 8.84
N THR A 263 46.51 21.06 9.70
CA THR A 263 46.89 19.64 9.61
C THR A 263 45.99 18.75 10.44
N ASP A 264 45.36 19.31 11.48
CA ASP A 264 44.39 18.63 12.34
C ASP A 264 43.28 19.64 12.70
N PRO A 265 42.17 19.66 11.94
CA PRO A 265 41.12 20.65 12.15
C PRO A 265 40.45 20.56 13.52
N GLU A 266 40.15 19.35 14.00
CA GLU A 266 39.51 19.17 15.31
C GLU A 266 40.40 19.73 16.42
N LYS A 267 41.69 19.40 16.40
CA LYS A 267 42.64 19.93 17.37
C LYS A 267 42.84 21.43 17.20
N PHE A 268 42.92 21.94 15.97
CA PHE A 268 43.12 23.37 15.70
C PHE A 268 41.98 24.24 16.24
N TRP A 269 40.73 23.81 16.04
CA TRP A 269 39.54 24.55 16.46
C TRP A 269 39.07 24.24 17.89
N SER A 270 39.75 23.33 18.61
CA SER A 270 39.38 22.90 19.96
C SER A 270 39.41 24.00 21.03
N VAL A 271 40.33 24.96 20.89
CA VAL A 271 40.51 26.06 21.86
C VAL A 271 39.64 27.27 21.52
N SER A 272 39.49 27.56 20.23
CA SER A 272 38.69 28.67 19.71
C SER A 272 38.21 28.35 18.31
N LYS A 273 36.91 28.54 18.04
CA LYS A 273 36.31 28.52 16.69
C LYS A 273 36.52 29.82 15.91
N TYR A 274 37.17 30.81 16.52
CA TYR A 274 37.53 32.08 15.90
C TYR A 274 39.03 32.16 15.71
N LEU A 275 39.44 32.42 14.47
CA LEU A 275 40.83 32.61 14.06
C LEU A 275 41.04 34.06 13.62
N VAL A 276 42.04 34.73 14.21
CA VAL A 276 42.45 36.07 13.77
C VAL A 276 43.90 36.03 13.34
N ILE A 277 44.16 36.47 12.11
CA ILE A 277 45.49 36.54 11.51
C ILE A 277 45.84 38.01 11.30
N GLU A 278 46.87 38.46 12.00
CA GLU A 278 47.51 39.75 11.81
C GLU A 278 48.51 39.66 10.65
N VAL A 279 48.42 40.58 9.70
CA VAL A 279 49.32 40.65 8.54
C VAL A 279 50.12 41.96 8.49
N GLU A 280 51.37 41.86 8.06
CA GLU A 280 52.20 43.00 7.67
C GLU A 280 52.29 43.04 6.13
N ARG A 281 51.84 44.15 5.52
CA ARG A 281 51.92 44.39 4.08
C ARG A 281 53.20 45.14 3.70
#